data_AF-A0A9C8ADR8-F1
#
_entry.id   AF-A0A9C8ADR8-F1
#
_cell.length_a   1.000
_cell.length_b   1.000
_cell.length_c   1.000
_cell.angle_alpha   90.00
_cell.angle_beta   90.00
_cell.angle_gamma   90.00
#
_symmetry.space_group_name_H-M   'P 1'
#
loop_
_entity.id
_entity.type
_entity.pdbx_description
1 polymer ?
#
loop_
_entity_poly.entity_id
_entity_poly.type
_entity_poly.pdbx_seq_one_letter_code
_entity_poly.pdbx_strand_id
1 'polypeptide(L)'
;MQTSSRLYQCLRCHTLVVICHRCDHGQRYCAQGCSKKARVASQKRACKKYQSTRAGRFNNAARQQRFRARQKQKVTHHGSLKIPPHDVLSKQLKSAKGLVIDPKHTKIMHCHHCGEVCSPYLRHDFLRNRVSQGNLRC
;
A
#
# COMPACT_ATOMS: atom_id res chain seq x y z
N MET A 1 3.44 -13.52 -26.05
CA MET A 1 3.18 -12.07 -26.28
C MET A 1 4.01 -11.26 -25.31
N GLN A 2 4.84 -10.33 -25.80
CA GLN A 2 5.70 -9.50 -24.95
C GLN A 2 4.82 -8.56 -24.10
N THR A 3 4.84 -8.73 -22.78
CA THR A 3 4.03 -7.94 -21.86
C THR A 3 4.75 -6.62 -21.56
N SER A 4 4.10 -5.49 -21.84
CA SER A 4 4.66 -4.16 -21.57
C SER A 4 4.88 -3.97 -20.06
N SER A 5 6.11 -3.62 -19.66
CA SER A 5 6.45 -3.30 -18.27
C SER A 5 6.68 -1.81 -18.09
N ARG A 6 6.32 -1.25 -16.92
CA ARG A 6 6.50 0.17 -16.60
C ARG A 6 7.65 0.37 -15.62
N LEU A 7 8.50 1.35 -15.91
CA LEU A 7 9.45 1.95 -14.99
C LEU A 7 8.89 3.28 -14.48
N TYR A 8 8.80 3.45 -13.17
CA TYR A 8 8.37 4.71 -12.57
C TYR A 8 9.14 5.02 -11.29
N GLN A 9 9.16 6.29 -10.90
CA GLN A 9 9.74 6.72 -9.64
C GLN A 9 8.68 6.68 -8.53
N CYS A 10 9.01 6.07 -7.40
CA CYS A 10 8.14 6.09 -6.22
C CYS A 10 7.93 7.54 -5.73
N LEU A 11 6.69 8.00 -5.63
CA LEU A 11 6.35 9.36 -5.20
C LEU A 11 6.67 9.72 -3.74
N ARG A 12 7.32 8.82 -3.00
CA ARG A 12 7.67 9.04 -1.60
C ARG A 12 9.15 8.84 -1.32
N CYS A 13 9.71 7.70 -1.74
CA CYS A 13 11.11 7.37 -1.49
C CYS A 13 12.00 7.54 -2.72
N HIS A 14 11.43 7.96 -3.85
CA HIS A 14 12.17 8.26 -5.09
C HIS A 14 12.93 7.08 -5.72
N THR A 15 12.79 5.87 -5.19
CA THR A 15 13.34 4.64 -5.79
C THR A 15 12.66 4.35 -7.12
N LEU A 16 13.44 3.89 -8.09
CA LEU A 16 12.95 3.38 -9.37
C LEU A 16 12.25 2.03 -9.17
N VAL A 17 11.08 1.87 -9.78
CA VAL A 17 10.24 0.68 -9.66
C VAL A 17 9.86 0.20 -11.04
N VAL A 18 10.25 -1.04 -11.35
CA VAL A 18 9.77 -1.82 -12.49
C VAL A 18 8.55 -2.65 -12.09
N ILE A 19 7.48 -2.58 -12.87
CA ILE A 19 6.25 -3.34 -12.66
C ILE A 19 5.75 -3.96 -13.98
N CYS A 20 5.25 -5.20 -13.93
CA CYS A 20 4.67 -5.86 -15.10
C CYS A 20 3.27 -5.30 -15.41
N HIS A 21 2.80 -5.49 -16.65
CA HIS A 21 1.46 -5.07 -17.07
C HIS A 21 0.35 -5.52 -16.11
N ARG A 22 0.36 -6.79 -15.68
CA ARG A 22 -0.69 -7.35 -14.80
C ARG A 22 -0.69 -6.72 -13.41
N CYS A 23 0.47 -6.28 -12.94
CA CYS A 23 0.54 -5.55 -11.68
C CYS A 23 0.27 -4.06 -11.87
N ASP A 24 0.28 -3.51 -13.09
CA ASP A 24 0.12 -2.09 -13.34
C ASP A 24 -1.36 -1.64 -13.38
N HIS A 25 -1.89 -1.34 -12.21
CA HIS A 25 -3.24 -0.79 -11.99
C HIS A 25 -3.21 0.69 -11.56
N GLY A 26 -2.19 1.44 -11.99
CA GLY A 26 -2.04 2.83 -11.58
C GLY A 26 -1.10 3.05 -10.39
N GLN A 27 -0.14 2.15 -10.15
CA GLN A 27 0.77 2.25 -9.02
C GLN A 27 1.63 3.52 -9.13
N ARG A 28 1.79 4.20 -8.00
CA ARG A 28 2.61 5.42 -7.86
C ARG A 28 3.67 5.30 -6.78
N TYR A 29 3.65 4.20 -6.03
CA TYR A 29 4.52 3.94 -4.89
C TYR A 29 5.21 2.58 -5.07
N CYS A 30 6.36 2.41 -4.42
CA CYS A 30 7.04 1.12 -4.39
C CYS A 30 6.29 0.08 -3.55
N ALA A 31 6.64 -1.20 -3.75
CA ALA A 31 6.11 -2.33 -2.99
C ALA A 31 6.52 -2.34 -1.50
N GLN A 32 7.53 -1.54 -1.11
CA GLN A 32 8.08 -1.47 0.26
C GLN A 32 7.18 -0.70 1.26
N GLY A 33 5.88 -0.59 1.00
CA GLY A 33 4.91 0.01 1.92
C GLY A 33 4.78 1.54 1.86
N CYS A 34 5.40 2.22 0.89
CA CYS A 34 5.23 3.67 0.70
C CYS A 34 3.77 4.08 0.48
N SER A 35 2.97 3.23 -0.18
CA SER A 35 1.52 3.45 -0.35
C SER A 35 0.79 3.54 0.99
N LYS A 36 1.06 2.62 1.93
CA LYS A 36 0.47 2.62 3.27
C LYS A 36 0.83 3.91 4.03
N LYS A 37 2.11 4.31 3.99
CA LYS A 37 2.59 5.55 4.63
C LYS A 37 1.90 6.80 4.05
N ALA A 38 1.79 6.87 2.72
CA ALA A 38 1.11 7.97 2.03
C ALA A 38 -0.39 8.02 2.38
N ARG A 39 -1.06 6.86 2.46
CA ARG A 39 -2.47 6.76 2.87
C ARG A 39 -2.68 7.29 4.29
N VAL A 40 -1.85 6.87 5.25
CA VAL A 40 -1.91 7.36 6.64
C VAL A 40 -1.73 8.88 6.69
N ALA A 41 -0.74 9.42 5.97
CA ALA A 41 -0.50 10.87 5.93
C ALA A 41 -1.69 11.63 5.31
N SER A 42 -2.28 11.11 4.23
CA SER A 42 -3.45 11.71 3.59
C SER A 42 -4.67 11.70 4.52
N GLN A 43 -4.95 10.56 5.16
CA GLN A 43 -6.02 10.44 6.14
C GLN A 43 -5.83 11.40 7.31
N LYS A 44 -4.62 11.50 7.88
CA LYS A 44 -4.33 12.46 8.95
C LYS A 44 -4.64 13.90 8.52
N ARG A 45 -4.23 14.31 7.32
CA ARG A 45 -4.55 15.65 6.78
C ARG A 45 -6.06 15.86 6.59
N ALA A 46 -6.75 14.88 5.99
CA ALA A 46 -8.19 14.94 5.78
C ALA A 46 -8.96 15.00 7.11
N CYS A 47 -8.59 14.17 8.08
CA CYS A 47 -9.13 14.21 9.45
C CYS A 47 -8.89 15.57 10.10
N LYS A 48 -7.65 16.10 10.06
CA LYS A 48 -7.34 17.43 10.64
C LYS A 48 -8.19 18.53 9.99
N LYS A 49 -8.33 18.52 8.66
CA LYS A 49 -9.20 19.45 7.93
C LYS A 49 -10.65 19.32 8.35
N TYR A 50 -11.18 18.11 8.44
CA TYR A 50 -12.56 17.88 8.86
C TYR A 50 -12.78 18.34 10.31
N GLN A 51 -11.86 18.02 11.21
CA GLN A 51 -11.94 18.38 12.63
C GLN A 51 -11.94 19.90 12.87
N SER A 52 -11.34 20.70 11.98
CA SER A 52 -11.37 22.15 12.11
C SER A 52 -12.71 22.77 11.69
N THR A 53 -13.54 22.04 10.92
CA THR A 53 -14.88 22.50 10.50
C THR A 53 -15.87 22.56 11.66
N ARG A 54 -16.91 23.38 11.54
CA ARG A 54 -18.00 23.47 12.52
C ARG A 54 -18.63 22.10 12.78
N ALA A 55 -19.06 21.40 11.72
CA ALA A 55 -19.66 20.06 11.82
C ALA A 55 -18.72 19.04 12.48
N GLY A 56 -17.44 19.05 12.12
CA GLY A 56 -16.43 18.17 12.73
C GLY A 56 -16.27 18.39 14.23
N ARG A 57 -16.27 19.65 14.70
CA ARG A 57 -16.20 19.98 16.13
C ARG A 57 -17.41 19.45 16.91
N PHE A 58 -18.62 19.68 16.43
CA PHE A 58 -19.85 19.18 17.07
C PHE A 58 -19.88 17.64 17.11
N ASN A 59 -19.55 16.98 16.00
CA ASN A 59 -19.51 15.52 15.93
C ASN A 59 -18.46 14.91 16.88
N ASN A 60 -17.30 15.57 17.03
CA ASN A 60 -16.30 15.17 18.01
C ASN A 60 -16.80 15.34 19.45
N ALA A 61 -17.43 16.46 19.78
CA ALA A 61 -18.02 16.68 21.09
C ALA A 61 -19.06 15.60 21.44
N ALA A 62 -19.98 15.31 20.51
CA ALA A 62 -20.98 14.26 20.66
C ALA A 62 -20.35 12.85 20.79
N ARG A 63 -19.28 12.56 20.05
CA ARG A 63 -18.52 11.31 20.19
C ARG A 63 -17.91 11.19 21.59
N GLN A 64 -17.29 12.25 22.10
CA GLN A 64 -16.65 12.24 23.42
C GLN A 64 -17.67 12.15 24.55
N GLN A 65 -18.82 12.82 24.43
CA GLN A 65 -19.93 12.66 25.36
C GLN A 65 -20.38 11.19 25.44
N ARG A 66 -20.62 10.54 24.29
CA ARG A 66 -20.99 9.11 24.25
C ARG A 66 -19.92 8.19 24.82
N PHE A 67 -18.63 8.47 24.55
CA PHE A 67 -17.53 7.69 25.12
C PHE A 67 -17.51 7.79 26.66
N ARG A 68 -17.61 9.02 27.21
CA ARG A 68 -17.68 9.24 28.65
C ARG A 68 -18.89 8.56 29.29
N ALA A 69 -20.05 8.59 28.62
CA ALA A 69 -21.24 7.88 29.09
C ALA A 69 -21.03 6.36 29.17
N ARG A 70 -20.38 5.74 28.17
CA ARG A 70 -20.03 4.32 28.20
C ARG A 70 -19.02 3.98 29.29
N GLN A 71 -18.02 4.84 29.53
CA GLN A 71 -17.03 4.61 30.59
C GLN A 71 -17.65 4.65 32.00
N LYS A 72 -18.73 5.42 32.19
CA LYS A 72 -19.49 5.42 33.45
C LYS A 72 -20.26 4.13 33.68
N GLN A 73 -20.63 3.41 32.60
CA GLN A 73 -21.17 2.07 32.74
C GLN A 73 -20.02 1.13 33.11
N LYS A 74 -19.99 0.66 34.36
CA LYS A 74 -19.04 -0.37 34.81
C LYS A 74 -19.16 -1.58 33.88
N VAL A 75 -18.19 -1.77 33.01
CA VAL A 75 -18.04 -3.00 32.24
C VAL A 75 -17.41 -4.02 33.17
N THR A 76 -18.24 -4.82 33.83
CA THR A 76 -17.81 -6.01 34.57
C THR A 76 -17.27 -7.02 33.56
N HIS A 77 -15.95 -7.07 33.38
CA HIS A 77 -15.30 -8.01 32.47
C HIS A 77 -15.26 -9.41 33.08
N HIS A 78 -15.92 -10.37 32.45
CA HIS A 78 -15.45 -11.76 32.44
C HIS A 78 -14.17 -11.79 31.61
N GLY A 79 -13.02 -11.93 32.28
CA GLY A 79 -11.74 -12.12 31.60
C GLY A 79 -11.73 -13.45 30.85
N SER A 80 -11.13 -13.47 29.66
CA SER A 80 -10.78 -14.72 28.98
C SER A 80 -9.72 -15.46 29.78
N LEU A 81 -9.82 -16.79 29.85
CA LEU A 81 -8.79 -17.64 30.45
C LEU A 81 -7.43 -17.41 29.75
N LYS A 82 -6.36 -17.40 30.55
CA LYS A 82 -4.99 -17.21 30.06
C LYS A 82 -4.62 -18.39 29.17
N ILE A 83 -4.39 -18.13 27.88
CA ILE A 83 -3.79 -19.11 26.97
C ILE A 83 -2.31 -19.21 27.33
N PRO A 84 -1.78 -20.41 27.63
CA PRO A 84 -0.39 -20.58 28.00
C PRO A 84 0.55 -20.33 26.79
N PRO A 85 1.79 -19.86 27.04
CA PRO A 85 2.66 -19.22 26.04
C PRO A 85 3.31 -20.14 25.00
N HIS A 86 2.93 -21.42 24.91
CA HIS A 86 3.66 -22.41 24.10
C HIS A 86 3.08 -22.66 22.70
N ASP A 87 2.03 -21.96 22.28
CA ASP A 87 1.32 -22.24 21.02
C ASP A 87 1.63 -21.25 19.88
N VAL A 88 2.89 -20.82 19.77
CA VAL A 88 3.36 -19.97 18.67
C VAL A 88 4.42 -20.70 17.84
N LEU A 89 3.97 -21.53 16.90
CA LEU A 89 4.79 -22.13 15.86
C LEU A 89 5.31 -21.03 14.91
N SER A 90 6.50 -20.48 15.21
CA SER A 90 7.24 -19.64 14.27
C SER A 90 7.85 -20.51 13.16
N LYS A 91 7.12 -20.70 12.06
CA LYS A 91 7.70 -21.27 10.84
C LYS A 91 8.69 -20.29 10.22
N GLN A 92 9.98 -20.49 10.53
CA GLN A 92 11.09 -19.89 9.81
C GLN A 92 11.08 -20.40 8.37
N LEU A 93 10.70 -19.55 7.42
CA LEU A 93 10.96 -19.80 6.00
C LEU A 93 12.46 -19.63 5.76
N LYS A 94 13.14 -20.74 5.46
CA LYS A 94 14.55 -20.76 5.07
C LYS A 94 14.72 -19.95 3.79
N SER A 95 15.55 -18.91 3.83
CA SER A 95 16.00 -18.20 2.64
C SER A 95 17.05 -19.05 1.93
N ALA A 96 16.72 -19.59 0.75
CA ALA A 96 17.68 -20.28 -0.09
C ALA A 96 18.66 -19.24 -0.68
N LYS A 97 19.95 -19.40 -0.36
CA LYS A 97 21.05 -18.70 -1.02
C LYS A 97 21.16 -19.24 -2.44
N GLY A 98 20.71 -18.44 -3.42
CA GLY A 98 20.89 -18.72 -4.85
C GLY A 98 22.29 -18.31 -5.30
N LEU A 99 22.93 -19.21 -6.03
CA LEU A 99 24.28 -19.14 -6.57
C LEU A 99 24.46 -17.95 -7.53
N VAL A 100 25.62 -17.32 -7.46
CA VAL A 100 26.10 -16.32 -8.43
C VAL A 100 26.43 -17.06 -9.72
N ILE A 101 25.67 -16.78 -10.77
CA ILE A 101 26.03 -17.13 -12.14
C ILE A 101 26.10 -15.79 -12.89
N ASP A 102 27.27 -15.51 -13.43
CA ASP A 102 27.54 -14.33 -14.25
C ASP A 102 27.40 -14.71 -15.73
N PRO A 103 26.44 -14.13 -16.46
CA PRO A 103 26.61 -14.01 -17.90
C PRO A 103 26.14 -12.67 -18.48
N LYS A 104 27.03 -12.07 -19.29
CA LYS A 104 26.80 -11.18 -20.43
C LYS A 104 25.50 -10.35 -20.40
N HIS A 105 25.69 -9.07 -20.06
CA HIS A 105 24.73 -8.07 -19.62
C HIS A 105 23.57 -7.76 -20.59
N THR A 106 22.56 -8.63 -20.65
CA THR A 106 21.16 -8.20 -20.82
C THR A 106 20.52 -8.25 -19.43
N LYS A 107 20.46 -7.10 -18.74
CA LYS A 107 19.94 -7.02 -17.37
C LYS A 107 18.48 -7.47 -17.34
N ILE A 108 18.24 -8.72 -16.92
CA ILE A 108 16.88 -9.27 -16.78
C ILE A 108 16.18 -8.45 -15.70
N MET A 109 15.14 -7.73 -16.10
CA MET A 109 14.37 -6.89 -15.20
C MET A 109 13.26 -7.72 -14.56
N HIS A 110 13.06 -7.57 -13.25
CA HIS A 110 11.99 -8.25 -12.52
C HIS A 110 10.95 -7.26 -12.01
N CYS A 111 9.69 -7.70 -11.95
CA CYS A 111 8.62 -6.93 -11.34
C CYS A 111 8.84 -6.84 -9.83
N HIS A 112 8.91 -5.63 -9.28
CA HIS A 112 9.10 -5.43 -7.83
C HIS A 112 7.87 -5.82 -7.00
N HIS A 113 6.74 -6.13 -7.62
CA HIS A 113 5.50 -6.53 -6.94
C HIS A 113 5.28 -8.05 -6.93
N CYS A 114 5.47 -8.73 -8.06
CA CYS A 114 5.23 -10.17 -8.19
C CYS A 114 6.49 -11.01 -8.47
N GLY A 115 7.63 -10.39 -8.75
CA GLY A 115 8.90 -11.06 -9.07
C GLY A 115 9.04 -11.57 -10.51
N GLU A 116 7.96 -11.53 -11.31
CA GLU A 116 8.00 -12.07 -12.67
C GLU A 116 8.92 -11.25 -13.58
N VAL A 117 9.56 -11.95 -14.53
CA VAL A 117 10.43 -11.35 -15.55
C VAL A 117 9.62 -10.33 -16.37
N CYS A 118 10.17 -9.13 -16.45
CA CYS A 118 9.64 -8.02 -17.23
C CYS A 118 10.29 -7.97 -18.61
N SER A 119 9.56 -7.40 -19.57
CA SER A 119 10.14 -7.04 -20.86
C SER A 119 11.35 -6.10 -20.68
N PRO A 120 12.41 -6.23 -21.50
CA PRO A 120 13.53 -5.28 -21.50
C PRO A 120 13.11 -3.87 -21.93
N TYR A 121 11.99 -3.74 -22.65
CA TYR A 121 11.45 -2.46 -23.09
C TYR A 121 10.48 -1.91 -22.04
N LEU A 122 10.94 -0.91 -21.27
CA LEU A 122 10.20 -0.30 -20.18
C LEU A 122 9.55 1.01 -20.64
N ARG A 123 8.23 1.14 -20.47
CA ARG A 123 7.53 2.43 -20.62
C ARG A 123 7.65 3.25 -19.33
N HIS A 124 7.50 4.56 -19.45
CA HIS A 124 7.45 5.46 -18.29
C HIS A 124 6.01 5.84 -17.92
N ASP A 125 5.14 5.96 -18.92
CA ASP A 125 3.75 6.38 -18.75
C ASP A 125 2.77 5.22 -18.56
N PHE A 126 1.58 5.53 -18.05
CA PHE A 126 0.46 4.61 -17.99
C PHE A 126 0.04 4.15 -19.40
N LEU A 127 -0.49 2.93 -19.50
CA LEU A 127 -1.15 2.50 -20.73
C LEU A 127 -2.34 3.44 -20.96
N ARG A 128 -2.31 4.16 -22.08
CA ARG A 128 -3.47 4.90 -22.55
C ARG A 128 -4.54 3.87 -22.87
N ASN A 129 -5.48 3.67 -21.96
CA ASN A 129 -6.72 3.02 -22.35
C ASN A 129 -7.33 3.93 -23.44
N ARG A 130 -7.61 3.36 -24.62
CA ARG A 130 -8.52 3.96 -25.60
C ARG A 130 -9.94 3.94 -25.02
N VAL A 131 -10.15 4.58 -23.88
CA VAL A 131 -11.48 4.96 -23.44
C VAL A 131 -11.77 6.21 -24.25
N SER A 132 -12.69 6.04 -25.20
CA SER A 132 -13.25 7.02 -26.14
C SER A 132 -12.96 8.47 -25.79
N GLN A 133 -12.43 9.21 -26.76
CA GLN A 133 -12.55 10.66 -26.80
C GLN A 133 -14.03 11.02 -26.65
N GLY A 134 -14.42 11.43 -25.44
CA GLY A 134 -15.79 11.69 -25.10
C GLY A 134 -15.84 12.22 -23.68
N ASN A 135 -15.87 13.54 -23.57
CA ASN A 135 -16.14 14.33 -22.37
C ASN A 135 -14.96 14.60 -21.43
N LEU A 136 -14.01 15.40 -21.94
CA LEU A 136 -13.39 16.46 -21.16
C LEU A 136 -14.02 17.78 -21.61
N ARG A 137 -15.11 18.20 -20.96
CA ARG A 137 -15.54 19.59 -20.94
C ARG A 137 -15.07 20.19 -19.62
N CYS A 138 -14.27 21.24 -19.78
CA CYS A 138 -13.97 22.40 -18.93
C CYS A 138 -14.29 22.30 -17.43
#